data_AF-A0A3C1B4I3-F1
#
_entry.id   AF-A0A3C1B4I3-F1
#
_cell.length_a   1.000
_cell.length_b   1.000
_cell.length_c   1.000
_cell.angle_alpha   90.00
_cell.angle_beta   90.00
_cell.angle_gamma   90.00
#
_symmetry.space_group_name_H-M   'P 1'
#
loop_
_entity.id
_entity.type
_entity.pdbx_description
1 polymer ?
#
loop_
_entity_poly.entity_id
_entity_poly.type
_entity_poly.pdbx_seq_one_letter_code
_entity_poly.pdbx_strand_id
1 'polypeptide(L)'
;LYCVEADHAALDCLNKNCPDPRVRAEWQDVAQWRAPRKLDAVIMNPPFHIGRAAEPRLGQDFIRAAAANLTPRGRLFLVANRSLPYETTLSTCFKQWQTLAQANGFKVLTAERPLARQG
;
A
#
# COMPACT_ATOMS: atom_id res chain seq x y z
N LEU A 1 -6.48 -10.19 9.43
CA LEU A 1 -5.96 -9.58 8.19
C LEU A 1 -6.99 -8.58 7.72
N TYR A 2 -6.60 -7.37 7.34
CA TYR A 2 -7.51 -6.39 6.72
C TYR A 2 -7.21 -6.33 5.23
N CYS A 3 -8.25 -6.40 4.40
CA CYS A 3 -8.19 -6.20 2.97
C CYS A 3 -9.08 -4.99 2.66
N VAL A 4 -8.44 -3.88 2.30
CA VAL A 4 -9.10 -2.59 2.10
C VAL A 4 -9.17 -2.31 0.61
N GLU A 5 -10.36 -2.03 0.11
CA GLU A 5 -10.61 -1.83 -1.31
C GLU A 5 -11.75 -0.81 -1.49
N ALA A 6 -11.63 0.04 -2.50
CA ALA A 6 -12.63 1.06 -2.83
C ALA A 6 -13.68 0.53 -3.81
N ASP A 7 -13.37 -0.50 -4.60
CA ASP A 7 -14.29 -1.17 -5.51
C ASP A 7 -15.07 -2.32 -4.81
N HIS A 8 -16.39 -2.16 -4.70
CA HIS A 8 -17.27 -3.18 -4.12
C HIS A 8 -17.22 -4.51 -4.89
N ALA A 9 -17.11 -4.48 -6.23
CA ALA A 9 -17.08 -5.70 -7.03
C ALA A 9 -15.80 -6.52 -6.77
N ALA A 10 -14.68 -5.83 -6.50
CA ALA A 10 -13.43 -6.47 -6.09
C ALA A 10 -13.54 -7.11 -4.70
N LEU A 11 -14.30 -6.51 -3.76
CA LEU A 11 -14.59 -7.13 -2.47
C LEU A 11 -15.48 -8.36 -2.56
N ASP A 12 -16.48 -8.35 -3.45
CA ASP A 12 -17.27 -9.55 -3.74
C ASP A 12 -16.40 -10.68 -4.28
N CYS A 13 -15.42 -10.34 -5.14
CA CYS A 13 -14.42 -11.29 -5.60
C CYS A 13 -13.53 -11.79 -4.46
N LEU A 14 -13.07 -10.91 -3.56
CA LEU A 14 -12.28 -11.30 -2.39
C LEU A 14 -13.03 -12.32 -1.53
N ASN A 15 -14.28 -12.04 -1.19
CA ASN A 15 -15.09 -12.91 -0.32
C ASN A 15 -15.30 -14.31 -0.94
N LYS A 16 -15.40 -14.41 -2.26
CA LYS A 16 -15.51 -15.69 -2.98
C LYS A 16 -14.19 -16.46 -3.03
N ASN A 17 -13.08 -15.76 -3.26
CA ASN A 17 -11.77 -16.38 -3.47
C ASN A 17 -10.98 -16.63 -2.17
N CYS A 18 -11.33 -15.93 -1.08
CA CYS A 18 -10.64 -16.02 0.20
C CYS A 18 -11.65 -16.13 1.36
N PRO A 19 -12.30 -17.30 1.57
CA PRO A 19 -13.30 -17.50 2.61
C PRO A 19 -12.70 -17.64 4.03
N ASP A 20 -11.43 -17.26 4.24
CA ASP A 20 -10.77 -17.39 5.53
C ASP A 20 -11.37 -16.38 6.54
N PRO A 21 -11.94 -16.84 7.68
CA PRO A 21 -12.61 -15.96 8.63
C PRO A 21 -11.68 -14.95 9.33
N ARG A 22 -10.36 -15.09 9.17
CA ARG A 22 -9.36 -14.12 9.67
C ARG A 22 -9.25 -12.91 8.76
N VAL A 23 -9.78 -12.95 7.54
CA VAL A 23 -9.77 -11.86 6.56
C VAL A 23 -10.99 -10.97 6.80
N ARG A 24 -10.74 -9.67 6.93
CA ARG A 24 -11.76 -8.62 7.06
C ARG A 24 -11.73 -7.77 5.80
N ALA A 25 -12.80 -7.86 5.01
CA ALA A 25 -13.06 -7.00 3.88
C ALA A 25 -13.51 -5.62 4.39
N GLU A 26 -12.81 -4.56 4.00
CA GLU A 26 -13.09 -3.18 4.36
C GLU A 26 -13.38 -2.39 3.09
N TRP A 27 -14.64 -2.01 2.88
CA TRP A 27 -15.04 -1.16 1.75
C TRP A 27 -14.80 0.31 2.08
N GLN A 28 -13.62 0.81 1.71
CA GLN A 28 -13.12 2.12 2.12
C GLN A 28 -12.13 2.68 1.10
N ASP A 29 -11.98 4.01 1.07
CA ASP A 29 -10.85 4.64 0.39
C ASP A 29 -9.55 4.31 1.13
N VAL A 30 -8.68 3.52 0.49
CA VAL A 30 -7.39 3.07 1.03
C VAL A 30 -6.49 4.24 1.44
N ALA A 31 -6.52 5.37 0.72
CA ALA A 31 -5.70 6.52 1.04
C ALA A 31 -6.11 7.17 2.38
N GLN A 32 -7.37 7.01 2.76
CA GLN A 32 -7.96 7.62 3.96
C GLN A 32 -8.12 6.62 5.10
N TRP A 33 -8.12 5.32 4.81
CA TRP A 33 -8.36 4.28 5.78
C TRP A 33 -7.34 4.31 6.94
N ARG A 34 -7.86 4.07 8.14
CA ARG A 34 -7.07 3.92 9.36
C ARG A 34 -7.40 2.59 10.01
N ALA A 35 -6.36 1.79 10.22
CA ALA A 35 -6.51 0.52 10.89
C ALA A 35 -6.93 0.74 12.35
N PRO A 36 -7.83 -0.09 12.91
CA PRO A 36 -8.23 -0.01 14.32
C PRO A 36 -7.05 -0.14 15.29
N ARG A 37 -5.98 -0.81 14.85
CA ARG A 37 -4.68 -0.88 15.53
C ARG A 37 -3.58 -0.79 14.50
N LYS A 38 -2.42 -0.27 14.92
CA LYS A 38 -1.22 -0.23 14.07
C LYS A 38 -0.84 -1.63 13.60
N LEU A 39 -0.35 -1.70 12.37
CA LEU A 39 -0.07 -2.95 11.65
C LEU A 39 1.44 -3.24 11.65
N ASP A 40 1.81 -4.51 11.75
CA ASP A 40 3.21 -4.93 11.62
C ASP A 40 3.65 -5.05 10.15
N ALA A 41 2.70 -5.23 9.23
CA ALA A 41 2.97 -5.29 7.81
C ALA A 41 1.83 -4.69 6.98
N VAL A 42 2.19 -4.08 5.85
CA VAL A 42 1.28 -3.67 4.78
C VAL A 42 1.84 -4.22 3.47
N ILE A 43 0.97 -4.82 2.67
CA ILE A 43 1.30 -5.32 1.32
C ILE A 43 0.33 -4.65 0.36
N MET A 44 0.85 -4.09 -0.74
CA MET A 44 0.01 -3.39 -1.71
C MET A 44 0.55 -3.45 -3.14
N ASN A 45 -0.39 -3.38 -4.08
CA ASN A 45 -0.16 -3.12 -5.50
C ASN A 45 -1.05 -1.92 -5.89
N PRO A 46 -0.60 -0.67 -5.65
CA PRO A 46 -1.42 0.50 -5.86
C PRO A 46 -1.84 0.65 -7.33
N PRO A 47 -3.02 1.22 -7.59
CA PRO A 47 -3.42 1.59 -8.94
C PRO A 47 -2.42 2.59 -9.54
N PHE A 48 -2.15 2.45 -10.83
CA PHE A 48 -1.17 3.29 -11.54
C PHE A 48 -1.80 4.21 -12.60
N HIS A 49 -3.10 4.06 -12.86
CA HIS A 49 -3.86 4.85 -13.80
C HIS A 49 -5.29 5.07 -13.29
N ILE A 50 -5.87 6.22 -13.60
CA ILE A 50 -7.32 6.42 -13.59
C ILE A 50 -7.72 6.68 -15.04
N GLY A 51 -8.44 5.73 -15.63
CA GLY A 51 -8.68 5.73 -17.09
C GLY A 51 -7.40 5.49 -17.89
N ARG A 52 -7.05 6.41 -18.80
CA ARG A 52 -5.87 6.27 -19.68
C ARG A 52 -4.63 7.03 -19.20
N ALA A 53 -4.76 7.89 -18.20
CA ALA A 53 -3.64 8.71 -17.71
C ALA A 53 -2.98 8.02 -16.52
N ALA A 54 -1.64 7.99 -16.52
CA ALA A 54 -0.89 7.55 -15.35
C ALA A 54 -1.11 8.53 -14.20
N GLU A 55 -1.44 8.02 -13.01
CA GLU A 55 -1.66 8.84 -11.82
C GLU A 55 -0.76 8.39 -10.66
N PRO A 56 0.53 8.80 -10.66
CA PRO A 56 1.44 8.45 -9.58
C PRO A 56 0.95 8.93 -8.20
N ARG A 57 0.19 10.03 -8.15
CA ARG A 57 -0.28 10.65 -6.92
C ARG A 57 -1.08 9.68 -6.05
N LEU A 58 -1.97 8.89 -6.64
CA LEU A 58 -2.78 7.93 -5.89
C LEU A 58 -1.91 6.86 -5.21
N GLY A 59 -0.93 6.31 -5.91
CA GLY A 59 0.03 5.38 -5.31
C GLY A 59 0.91 6.01 -4.24
N GLN A 60 1.26 7.30 -4.36
CA GLN A 60 1.96 8.04 -3.30
C GLN A 60 1.08 8.21 -2.05
N ASP A 61 -0.22 8.45 -2.22
CA ASP A 61 -1.18 8.55 -1.13
C ASP A 61 -1.35 7.20 -0.41
N PHE A 62 -1.32 6.07 -1.15
CA PHE A 62 -1.26 4.74 -0.57
C PHE A 62 -0.01 4.53 0.30
N ILE A 63 1.17 4.98 -0.16
CA ILE A 63 2.41 4.91 0.62
C ILE A 63 2.30 5.71 1.92
N ARG A 64 1.72 6.92 1.86
CA ARG A 64 1.49 7.76 3.05
C ARG A 64 0.52 7.09 4.02
N ALA A 65 -0.57 6.49 3.52
CA ALA A 65 -1.53 5.76 4.32
C ALA A 65 -0.91 4.52 4.98
N ALA A 66 -0.06 3.79 4.25
CA ALA A 66 0.68 2.65 4.80
C ALA A 66 1.61 3.07 5.94
N ALA A 67 2.43 4.10 5.74
CA ALA A 67 3.30 4.64 6.79
C ALA A 67 2.49 5.08 8.03
N ALA A 68 1.34 5.71 7.81
CA ALA A 68 0.44 6.13 8.88
C ALA A 68 -0.26 4.99 9.61
N ASN A 69 -0.34 3.78 9.04
CA ASN A 69 -0.97 2.61 9.66
C ASN A 69 0.03 1.63 10.28
N LEU A 70 1.32 1.71 9.93
CA LEU A 70 2.34 0.81 10.45
C LEU A 70 2.78 1.13 11.89
N THR A 71 3.17 0.10 12.63
CA THR A 71 3.91 0.23 13.89
C THR A 71 5.32 0.81 13.63
N PRO A 72 6.04 1.33 14.64
CA PRO A 72 7.42 1.80 14.44
C PRO A 72 8.40 0.73 13.91
N ARG A 73 8.08 -0.55 14.09
CA ARG A 73 8.85 -1.70 13.56
C ARG A 73 8.19 -2.35 12.35
N GLY A 74 7.08 -1.80 11.88
CA GLY A 74 6.30 -2.35 10.80
C GLY A 74 6.97 -2.17 9.45
N ARG A 75 6.57 -2.99 8.48
CA ARG A 75 7.16 -3.04 7.14
C ARG A 75 6.13 -2.90 6.03
N LEU A 76 6.47 -2.12 5.02
CA LEU A 76 5.73 -2.02 3.77
C LEU A 76 6.35 -2.95 2.72
N PHE A 77 5.50 -3.61 1.94
CA PHE A 77 5.84 -4.27 0.68
C PHE A 77 4.96 -3.71 -0.43
N LEU A 78 5.59 -3.23 -1.49
CA LEU A 78 4.95 -2.53 -2.59
C LEU A 78 5.45 -3.11 -3.92
N VAL A 79 4.53 -3.54 -4.78
CA VAL A 79 4.85 -3.80 -6.19
C VAL A 79 4.30 -2.66 -7.05
N ALA A 80 5.06 -2.24 -8.05
CA ALA A 80 4.71 -1.15 -8.95
C ALA A 80 5.37 -1.31 -10.32
N ASN A 81 4.84 -0.63 -11.34
CA ASN A 81 5.55 -0.45 -12.62
C ASN A 81 6.87 0.29 -12.39
N ARG A 82 7.94 -0.14 -13.09
CA ARG A 82 9.31 0.36 -12.89
C ARG A 82 9.45 1.87 -13.04
N SER A 83 8.70 2.45 -13.98
CA SER A 83 8.75 3.88 -14.31
C SER A 83 8.07 4.79 -13.26
N LEU A 84 7.30 4.23 -12.32
CA LEU A 84 6.58 5.04 -11.33
C LEU A 84 7.55 5.58 -10.26
N PRO A 85 7.60 6.90 -10.01
CA PRO A 85 8.60 7.53 -9.14
C PRO A 85 8.16 7.52 -7.67
N TYR A 86 8.16 6.36 -7.03
CA TYR A 86 7.74 6.21 -5.62
C TYR A 86 8.87 6.40 -4.60
N GLU A 87 10.12 6.37 -5.04
CA GLU A 87 11.34 6.47 -4.23
C GLU A 87 11.36 7.74 -3.37
N THR A 88 10.96 8.88 -3.94
CA THR A 88 10.89 10.16 -3.19
C THR A 88 9.87 10.07 -2.06
N THR A 89 8.68 9.51 -2.33
CA THR A 89 7.63 9.40 -1.30
C THR A 89 8.03 8.40 -0.21
N LEU A 90 8.68 7.30 -0.57
CA LEU A 90 9.23 6.35 0.39
C LEU A 90 10.28 7.01 1.29
N SER A 91 11.19 7.81 0.71
CA SER A 91 12.22 8.56 1.45
C SER A 91 11.61 9.59 2.42
N THR A 92 10.48 10.19 2.07
CA THR A 92 9.75 11.12 2.94
C THR A 92 8.99 10.40 4.06
N CYS A 93 8.53 9.16 3.84
CA CYS A 93 7.65 8.46 4.78
C CYS A 93 8.38 7.45 5.68
N PHE A 94 9.57 7.00 5.31
CA PHE A 94 10.30 5.92 5.99
C PHE A 94 11.77 6.28 6.19
N LYS A 95 12.36 5.80 7.29
CA LYS A 95 13.81 5.95 7.51
C LYS A 95 14.63 5.13 6.53
N GLN A 96 14.09 3.99 6.08
CA GLN A 96 14.80 3.07 5.19
C GLN A 96 13.84 2.45 4.19
N TRP A 97 14.31 2.32 2.95
CA TRP A 97 13.64 1.57 1.90
C TRP A 97 14.68 0.99 0.94
N GLN A 98 14.30 -0.06 0.22
CA GLN A 98 15.15 -0.71 -0.79
C GLN A 98 14.31 -1.41 -1.85
N THR A 99 14.92 -1.66 -3.01
CA THR A 99 14.36 -2.54 -4.05
C THR A 99 14.72 -3.98 -3.74
N LEU A 100 13.72 -4.83 -3.51
CA LEU A 100 13.91 -6.26 -3.26
C LEU A 100 14.09 -7.06 -4.56
N ALA A 101 13.36 -6.68 -5.60
CA ALA A 101 13.41 -7.35 -6.89
C ALA A 101 13.00 -6.39 -8.02
N GLN A 102 13.51 -6.63 -9.22
CA GLN A 102 13.09 -5.91 -10.43
C GLN A 102 13.13 -6.86 -11.63
N ALA A 103 11.98 -7.12 -12.23
CA ALA A 103 11.83 -8.01 -13.37
C ALA A 103 10.59 -7.65 -14.19
N ASN A 104 10.59 -7.97 -15.49
CA ASN A 104 9.40 -7.91 -16.36
C ASN A 104 8.62 -6.58 -16.31
N GLY A 105 9.32 -5.44 -16.25
CA GLY A 105 8.69 -4.12 -16.18
C GLY A 105 8.18 -3.68 -14.79
N PHE A 106 8.28 -4.55 -13.77
CA PHE A 106 7.88 -4.25 -12.39
C PHE A 106 9.10 -4.10 -11.46
N LYS A 107 8.88 -3.44 -10.33
CA LYS A 107 9.79 -3.40 -9.18
C LYS A 107 9.03 -3.73 -7.90
N VAL A 108 9.66 -4.49 -7.01
CA VAL A 108 9.20 -4.74 -5.65
C VAL A 108 10.07 -3.92 -4.70
N LEU A 109 9.42 -3.04 -3.95
CA LEU A 109 10.02 -2.15 -2.98
C LEU A 109 9.60 -2.58 -1.57
N THR A 110 10.49 -2.41 -0.61
CA THR A 110 10.15 -2.51 0.81
C THR A 110 10.63 -1.28 1.55
N ALA A 111 9.88 -0.90 2.60
CA ALA A 111 10.26 0.20 3.48
C ALA A 111 9.92 -0.14 4.93
N GLU A 112 10.72 0.37 5.86
CA GLU A 112 10.59 0.10 7.29
C GLU A 112 10.89 1.35 8.11
N ARG A 113 10.58 1.29 9.40
CA ARG A 113 10.74 2.42 10.33
C ARG A 113 9.99 3.66 9.81
N PRO A 114 8.65 3.61 9.76
CA PRO A 114 7.85 4.75 9.33
C PRO A 114 8.16 5.97 10.17
N LEU A 115 8.29 7.11 9.52
CA LEU A 115 8.52 8.38 10.15
C LEU A 115 7.22 8.86 10.81
N ALA A 116 7.32 9.34 12.04
CA ALA A 116 6.21 10.05 12.66
C ALA A 116 5.87 11.27 11.78
N ARG A 117 4.59 11.45 11.49
CA ARG A 117 4.10 12.59 10.70
C ARG A 117 4.52 13.87 11.43
N GLN A 118 5.41 14.66 10.84
CA GLN A 118 5.65 16.02 11.32
C GLN A 118 4.35 16.78 11.05
N GLY A 119 3.74 17.28 12.13
CA GLY A 119 2.53 18.09 12.08
C GLY A 119 2.75 19.40 11.35
#